data_AF-E3QTT6-F1
#
_entry.id   AF-E3QTT6-F1
#
_cell.length_a   1.000
_cell.length_b   1.000
_cell.length_c   1.000
_cell.angle_alpha   90.00
_cell.angle_beta   90.00
_cell.angle_gamma   90.00
#
_symmetry.space_group_name_H-M   'P 1'
#
loop_
_entity.id
_entity.type
_entity.pdbx_description
1 polymer ?
#
loop_
_entity_poly.entity_id
_entity_poly.type
_entity_poly.pdbx_seq_one_letter_code
_entity_poly.pdbx_strand_id
1 'polypeptide(L)'
;MAQPLKRPLTEAELRRAEDCADENAKLAECWESHQVAIVTCEPADELSFPSYLSTSVLTIETLLPLEQPTPGSPDRKKKQQQQKMREPKRDKRSESSEPRPCYFEHRSYERLDVCTQVARLKASMTFDTLAKEYGTVCIAGYDLRETRRAMESLSIETPARVVWVDLMKVLEHQARGDAGGIPAELHRYTDDNVTVRNGRYDRVPGRPQGYYGMPSVRLLEVLGPAAAAHRADFKKMEKESAALKRMANKARNGSS
;
A
#
# COMPACT_ATOMS: atom_id res chain seq x y z
N MET A 1 25.60 -13.90 -2.20
CA MET A 1 26.59 -13.62 -1.13
C MET A 1 26.14 -12.38 -0.39
N ALA A 2 25.60 -12.54 0.83
CA ALA A 2 25.18 -11.44 1.67
C ALA A 2 26.41 -10.70 2.23
N GLN A 3 26.44 -9.37 2.15
CA GLN A 3 27.29 -8.60 3.05
C GLN A 3 26.48 -8.31 4.31
N PRO A 4 26.82 -8.90 5.47
CA PRO A 4 26.22 -8.48 6.74
C PRO A 4 26.66 -7.05 7.04
N LEU A 5 25.87 -6.32 7.84
CA LEU A 5 26.09 -4.93 8.24
C LEU A 5 27.58 -4.66 8.53
N LYS A 6 28.30 -4.07 7.57
CA LYS A 6 29.75 -3.78 7.68
C LYS A 6 30.07 -2.72 8.73
N ARG A 7 29.05 -2.10 9.32
CA ARG A 7 29.18 -1.06 10.34
C ARG A 7 27.97 -1.05 11.27
N PRO A 8 28.14 -0.54 12.51
CA PRO A 8 27.01 -0.21 13.35
C PRO A 8 26.01 0.73 12.66
N LEU A 9 24.73 0.53 12.94
CA LEU A 9 23.69 1.46 12.53
C LEU A 9 23.74 2.73 13.41
N THR A 10 23.57 3.86 12.77
CA THR A 10 23.30 5.14 13.41
C THR A 10 21.94 5.11 14.10
N GLU A 11 21.70 6.04 15.02
CA GLU A 11 20.41 6.15 15.71
C GLU A 11 19.26 6.45 14.73
N ALA A 12 19.50 7.31 13.73
CA ALA A 12 18.50 7.60 12.69
C ALA A 12 18.17 6.38 11.81
N GLU A 13 19.14 5.50 11.57
CA GLU A 13 18.92 4.24 10.85
C GLU A 13 18.15 3.24 11.69
N LEU A 14 18.41 3.17 13.01
CA LEU A 14 17.66 2.31 13.93
C LEU A 14 16.20 2.75 14.05
N ARG A 15 15.93 4.04 14.25
CA ARG A 15 14.56 4.58 14.30
C ARG A 15 13.79 4.31 13.02
N ARG A 16 14.44 4.45 11.85
CA ARG A 16 13.81 4.11 10.57
C ARG A 16 13.52 2.61 10.45
N ALA A 17 14.43 1.76 10.92
CA ALA A 17 14.22 0.32 10.90
C ALA A 17 13.07 -0.11 11.85
N GLU A 18 12.94 0.55 12.99
CA GLU A 18 11.80 0.39 13.91
C GLU A 18 10.49 0.82 13.26
N ASP A 19 10.43 2.03 12.66
CA ASP A 19 9.26 2.51 11.92
C ASP A 19 8.82 1.52 10.81
N CYS A 20 9.78 0.94 10.10
CA CYS A 20 9.52 -0.05 9.04
C CYS A 20 9.03 -1.39 9.60
N ALA A 21 9.59 -1.81 10.74
CA ALA A 21 9.18 -3.04 11.43
C ALA A 21 7.75 -2.92 11.99
N ASP A 22 7.38 -1.75 12.50
CA ASP A 22 6.04 -1.46 13.01
C ASP A 22 4.99 -1.54 11.90
N GLU A 23 5.28 -0.99 10.72
CA GLU A 23 4.38 -1.12 9.55
C GLU A 23 4.26 -2.58 9.08
N ASN A 24 5.37 -3.34 9.08
CA ASN A 24 5.32 -4.77 8.77
C ASN A 24 4.51 -5.56 9.82
N ALA A 25 4.62 -5.20 11.10
CA ALA A 25 3.85 -5.82 12.17
C ALA A 25 2.34 -5.58 12.00
N LYS A 26 1.93 -4.33 11.70
CA LYS A 26 0.54 -3.99 11.37
C LYS A 26 0.03 -4.82 10.20
N LEU A 27 0.81 -4.93 9.12
CA LEU A 27 0.41 -5.75 7.98
C LEU A 27 0.26 -7.22 8.36
N ALA A 28 1.20 -7.77 9.14
CA ALA A 28 1.13 -9.16 9.60
C ALA A 28 -0.12 -9.43 10.44
N GLU A 29 -0.45 -8.54 11.37
CA GLU A 29 -1.68 -8.62 12.18
C GLU A 29 -2.94 -8.54 11.32
N CYS A 30 -2.97 -7.65 10.34
CA CYS A 30 -4.10 -7.51 9.41
C CYS A 30 -4.24 -8.72 8.49
N TRP A 31 -3.12 -9.30 8.03
CA TRP A 31 -3.09 -10.43 7.12
C TRP A 31 -3.55 -11.73 7.79
N GLU A 32 -3.07 -12.00 9.00
CA GLU A 32 -3.41 -13.23 9.75
C GLU A 32 -4.83 -13.22 10.34
N SER A 33 -5.47 -12.05 10.44
CA SER A 33 -6.79 -11.91 11.04
C SER A 33 -7.92 -12.21 10.08
N HIS A 34 -8.85 -13.06 10.51
CA HIS A 34 -10.11 -13.31 9.81
C HIS A 34 -11.16 -12.20 10.05
N GLN A 35 -10.85 -11.25 10.94
CA GLN A 35 -11.68 -10.11 11.33
C GLN A 35 -11.11 -8.78 10.78
N VAL A 36 -10.38 -8.85 9.66
CA VAL A 36 -9.85 -7.65 9.02
C VAL A 36 -10.12 -7.72 7.53
N ALA A 37 -10.81 -6.71 6.99
CA ALA A 37 -10.88 -6.50 5.55
C ALA A 37 -9.68 -5.66 5.11
N ILE A 38 -8.89 -6.15 4.14
CA ILE A 38 -7.78 -5.37 3.58
C ILE A 38 -8.29 -4.64 2.35
N VAL A 39 -8.01 -3.35 2.27
CA VAL A 39 -8.47 -2.47 1.20
C VAL A 39 -7.28 -1.69 0.66
N THR A 40 -7.17 -1.57 -0.66
CA THR A 40 -6.31 -0.58 -1.31
C THR A 40 -7.16 0.54 -1.86
N CYS A 41 -6.62 1.76 -1.84
CA CYS A 41 -7.28 2.96 -2.32
C CYS A 41 -6.28 3.74 -3.17
N GLU A 42 -6.43 3.69 -4.49
CA GLU A 42 -5.49 4.27 -5.44
C GLU A 42 -6.14 5.36 -6.28
N PRO A 43 -5.49 6.52 -6.46
CA PRO A 43 -5.90 7.45 -7.51
C PRO A 43 -5.82 6.72 -8.86
N ALA A 44 -6.90 6.71 -9.61
CA ALA A 44 -6.88 6.21 -10.99
C ALA A 44 -6.51 7.35 -11.95
N ASP A 45 -5.90 6.98 -13.08
CA ASP A 45 -5.53 7.93 -14.13
C ASP A 45 -6.70 8.84 -14.52
N GLU A 46 -6.39 10.13 -14.69
CA GLU A 46 -7.33 11.13 -15.23
C GLU A 46 -7.76 10.69 -16.62
N LEU A 47 -8.95 10.08 -16.73
CA LEU A 47 -9.56 9.82 -18.02
C LEU A 47 -10.03 11.16 -18.59
N SER A 48 -9.35 11.65 -19.64
CA SER A 48 -9.83 12.78 -20.41
C SER A 48 -10.97 12.32 -21.32
N PHE A 49 -12.14 12.90 -21.14
CA PHE A 49 -13.24 12.77 -22.09
C PHE A 49 -13.41 14.11 -22.81
N PRO A 50 -13.79 14.13 -24.11
CA PRO A 50 -13.89 15.35 -24.91
C PRO A 50 -14.85 16.44 -24.37
N SER A 51 -15.63 16.14 -23.33
CA SER A 51 -16.67 17.00 -22.75
C SER A 51 -16.52 17.23 -21.23
N TYR A 52 -15.49 16.68 -20.58
CA TYR A 52 -15.30 16.80 -19.14
C TYR A 52 -13.85 17.18 -18.81
N LEU A 53 -13.68 18.30 -18.11
CA LEU A 53 -12.39 18.68 -17.51
C LEU A 53 -12.00 17.65 -16.44
N SER A 54 -10.69 17.45 -16.27
CA SER A 54 -10.09 16.31 -15.55
C SER A 54 -10.89 15.80 -14.35
N THR A 55 -11.15 14.49 -14.35
CA THR A 55 -12.00 13.82 -13.37
C THR A 55 -11.11 13.13 -12.34
N SER A 56 -11.25 13.46 -11.05
CA SER A 56 -10.52 12.75 -9.99
C SER A 56 -11.12 11.37 -9.84
N VAL A 57 -10.32 10.31 -9.98
CA VAL A 57 -10.79 8.92 -9.90
C VAL A 57 -10.15 8.24 -8.70
N LEU A 58 -10.93 7.55 -7.88
CA LEU A 58 -10.39 6.65 -6.83
C LEU A 58 -10.81 5.22 -7.12
N THR A 59 -9.85 4.32 -7.09
CA THR A 59 -10.04 2.88 -7.20
C THR A 59 -9.94 2.29 -5.79
N ILE A 60 -11.02 1.67 -5.32
CA ILE A 60 -11.06 0.91 -4.07
C ILE A 60 -11.03 -0.57 -4.44
N GLU A 61 -10.00 -1.30 -4.03
CA GLU A 61 -9.95 -2.75 -4.21
C GLU A 61 -10.01 -3.41 -2.84
N THR A 62 -10.97 -4.32 -2.69
CA THR A 62 -11.15 -5.06 -1.45
C THR A 62 -10.60 -6.46 -1.58
N LEU A 63 -9.86 -6.89 -0.56
CA LEU A 63 -9.21 -8.17 -0.46
C LEU A 63 -9.67 -8.82 0.86
N LEU A 64 -10.70 -9.66 0.74
CA LEU A 64 -11.35 -10.30 1.87
C LEU A 64 -10.47 -11.45 2.43
N PRO A 65 -10.56 -11.79 3.73
CA PRO A 65 -9.78 -12.88 4.34
C PRO A 65 -9.82 -14.20 3.56
N LEU A 66 -10.99 -14.62 3.09
CA LEU A 66 -11.17 -15.86 2.31
C LEU A 66 -10.61 -15.75 0.87
N GLU A 67 -10.42 -14.53 0.39
CA GLU A 67 -9.94 -14.24 -0.96
C GLU A 67 -8.43 -14.00 -1.00
N GLN A 68 -7.77 -13.89 0.16
CA GLN A 68 -6.34 -13.64 0.27
C GLN A 68 -5.52 -14.61 -0.61
N PRO A 69 -4.50 -14.08 -1.33
CA PRO A 69 -3.64 -14.87 -2.18
C PRO A 69 -2.80 -15.82 -1.32
N THR A 70 -2.81 -17.10 -1.70
CA THR A 70 -1.98 -18.14 -1.09
C THR A 70 -0.63 -18.15 -1.80
N PRO A 71 0.51 -18.27 -1.07
CA PRO A 71 1.83 -18.32 -1.70
C PRO A 71 1.91 -19.41 -2.77
N GLY A 72 2.39 -19.06 -3.97
CA GLY A 72 2.69 -20.02 -5.03
C GLY A 72 1.51 -20.45 -5.92
N SER A 73 0.35 -19.78 -5.88
CA SER A 73 -0.72 -20.04 -6.86
C SER A 73 -0.53 -19.18 -8.10
N PRO A 74 -0.09 -19.74 -9.26
CA PRO A 74 -0.13 -19.01 -10.51
C PRO A 74 -1.60 -18.85 -10.92
N ASP A 75 -1.98 -17.69 -11.43
CA ASP A 75 -3.24 -17.49 -12.12
C ASP A 75 -4.54 -17.79 -11.36
N ARG A 76 -4.70 -17.14 -10.20
CA ARG A 76 -6.06 -16.83 -9.76
C ARG A 76 -6.35 -15.36 -10.03
N LYS A 77 -6.95 -15.09 -11.20
CA LYS A 77 -7.88 -13.97 -11.39
C LYS A 77 -9.06 -14.18 -10.43
N LYS A 78 -8.82 -14.10 -9.12
CA LYS A 78 -9.87 -14.11 -8.11
C LYS A 78 -10.70 -12.85 -8.31
N LYS A 79 -12.00 -12.95 -8.03
CA LYS A 79 -12.96 -11.87 -8.15
C LYS A 79 -12.59 -10.77 -7.16
N GLN A 80 -11.71 -9.86 -7.54
CA GLN A 80 -11.43 -8.66 -6.77
C GLN A 80 -12.62 -7.72 -6.93
N GLN A 81 -13.25 -7.32 -5.83
CA GLN A 81 -14.23 -6.24 -5.91
C GLN A 81 -13.47 -4.93 -6.03
N GLN A 82 -13.19 -4.54 -7.28
CA GLN A 82 -12.64 -3.24 -7.61
C GLN A 82 -13.80 -2.30 -7.88
N GLN A 83 -13.89 -1.21 -7.10
CA GLN A 83 -14.82 -0.10 -7.29
C GLN A 83 -14.05 1.12 -7.79
N LYS A 84 -14.42 1.66 -8.95
CA LYS A 84 -13.86 2.93 -9.46
C LYS A 84 -14.87 4.03 -9.26
N MET A 85 -14.45 5.14 -8.66
CA MET A 85 -15.27 6.33 -8.39
C MET A 85 -14.75 7.53 -9.14
N ARG A 86 -15.62 8.47 -9.55
CA ARG A 86 -15.27 9.61 -10.41
C ARG A 86 -15.81 10.93 -9.86
N GLU A 87 -15.02 12.00 -9.96
CA GLU A 87 -15.46 13.39 -9.74
C GLU A 87 -15.44 14.18 -11.05
N PRO A 88 -16.59 14.37 -11.73
CA PRO A 88 -16.65 15.22 -12.92
C PRO A 88 -16.59 16.71 -12.52
N LYS A 89 -15.67 17.48 -13.12
CA LYS A 89 -15.72 18.95 -13.03
C LYS A 89 -16.86 19.47 -13.91
N ARG A 90 -17.82 20.18 -13.31
CA ARG A 90 -18.88 20.88 -14.07
C ARG A 90 -18.24 21.93 -14.97
N ASP A 91 -18.47 21.79 -16.27
CA ASP A 91 -18.16 22.85 -17.22
C ASP A 91 -19.25 23.93 -17.10
N LYS A 92 -18.86 25.20 -16.93
CA LYS A 92 -19.79 26.32 -16.70
C LYS A 92 -20.76 26.56 -17.87
N ARG A 93 -20.61 25.85 -18.99
CA ARG A 93 -21.38 25.99 -20.22
C ARG A 93 -22.45 24.93 -20.46
N SER A 94 -22.52 23.85 -19.67
CA SER A 94 -23.56 22.82 -19.84
C SER A 94 -24.38 22.63 -18.57
N GLU A 95 -25.51 23.35 -18.46
CA GLU A 95 -26.50 23.15 -17.40
C GLU A 95 -27.22 21.78 -17.48
N SER A 96 -27.11 21.05 -18.60
CA SER A 96 -28.02 19.94 -18.91
C SER A 96 -27.43 18.53 -18.92
N SER A 97 -26.16 18.34 -18.54
CA SER A 97 -25.54 17.01 -18.56
C SER A 97 -24.80 16.74 -17.26
N GLU A 98 -25.55 16.41 -16.20
CA GLU A 98 -24.98 15.55 -15.18
C GLU A 98 -24.57 14.23 -15.84
N PRO A 99 -23.31 13.76 -15.67
CA PRO A 99 -22.92 12.47 -16.20
C PRO A 99 -23.81 11.42 -15.55
N ARG A 100 -24.55 10.69 -16.39
CA ARG A 100 -25.43 9.64 -15.90
C ARG A 100 -24.60 8.63 -15.12
N PRO A 101 -25.06 8.17 -13.95
CA PRO A 101 -24.52 6.99 -13.29
C PRO A 101 -24.41 5.84 -14.29
N CYS A 102 -23.19 5.45 -14.66
CA CYS A 102 -22.97 4.26 -15.49
C CYS A 102 -22.42 3.16 -14.59
N TYR A 103 -23.27 2.15 -14.35
CA TYR A 103 -22.89 0.91 -13.68
C TYR A 103 -22.45 -0.10 -14.74
N PHE A 104 -21.22 -0.59 -14.62
CA PHE A 104 -20.74 -1.71 -15.42
C PHE A 104 -20.26 -2.82 -14.48
N GLU A 105 -21.04 -3.89 -14.40
CA GLU A 105 -20.61 -5.12 -13.76
C GLU A 105 -19.76 -5.91 -14.77
N HIS A 106 -18.44 -5.89 -14.59
CA HIS A 106 -17.56 -6.80 -15.30
C HIS A 106 -17.33 -8.03 -14.41
N ARG A 107 -17.21 -9.21 -15.03
CA ARG A 107 -17.08 -10.52 -14.38
C ARG A 107 -16.02 -10.63 -13.27
N SER A 108 -15.13 -9.65 -13.14
CA SER A 108 -14.05 -9.57 -12.15
C SER A 108 -13.90 -8.20 -11.47
N TYR A 109 -14.80 -7.21 -11.68
CA TYR A 109 -14.82 -5.92 -10.95
C TYR A 109 -16.12 -5.12 -11.18
N GLU A 110 -16.46 -4.22 -10.25
CA GLU A 110 -17.63 -3.34 -10.31
C GLU A 110 -17.22 -1.90 -10.65
N ARG A 111 -17.43 -1.44 -11.89
CA ARG A 111 -17.10 -0.05 -12.26
C ARG A 111 -18.30 0.87 -12.07
N LEU A 112 -18.10 1.96 -11.33
CA LEU A 112 -19.14 2.92 -10.93
C LEU A 112 -18.79 4.35 -11.39
N ASP A 113 -19.21 4.71 -12.59
CA ASP A 113 -19.04 6.09 -13.07
C ASP A 113 -20.22 6.94 -12.53
N VAL A 114 -20.08 7.57 -11.35
CA VAL A 114 -21.18 8.29 -10.64
C VAL A 114 -20.83 9.74 -10.30
N CYS A 115 -21.83 10.63 -10.27
CA CYS A 115 -21.70 11.97 -9.67
C CYS A 115 -21.20 11.90 -8.22
N THR A 116 -20.45 12.93 -7.80
CA THR A 116 -19.67 12.99 -6.55
C THR A 116 -20.42 12.52 -5.30
N GLN A 117 -21.68 12.92 -5.11
CA GLN A 117 -22.47 12.55 -3.91
C GLN A 117 -22.80 11.05 -3.84
N VAL A 118 -23.11 10.41 -4.97
CA VAL A 118 -23.46 8.98 -4.99
C VAL A 118 -22.21 8.12 -4.85
N ALA A 119 -21.09 8.54 -5.45
CA ALA A 119 -19.80 7.88 -5.27
C ALA A 119 -19.34 7.91 -3.80
N ARG A 120 -19.44 9.09 -3.15
CA ARG A 120 -19.18 9.26 -1.71
C ARG A 120 -20.01 8.31 -0.85
N LEU A 121 -21.33 8.34 -1.05
CA LEU A 121 -22.25 7.51 -0.27
C LEU A 121 -21.91 6.03 -0.44
N LYS A 122 -21.63 5.58 -1.68
CA LYS A 122 -21.24 4.19 -1.92
C LYS A 122 -19.89 3.83 -1.29
N ALA A 123 -18.89 4.70 -1.35
CA ALA A 123 -17.60 4.47 -0.69
C ALA A 123 -17.77 4.28 0.82
N SER A 124 -18.51 5.20 1.45
CA SER A 124 -18.82 5.13 2.88
C SER A 124 -19.62 3.87 3.19
N MET A 125 -20.63 3.53 2.39
CA MET A 125 -21.39 2.28 2.57
C MET A 125 -20.52 1.03 2.44
N THR A 126 -19.56 1.00 1.51
CA THR A 126 -18.59 -0.10 1.36
C THR A 126 -17.76 -0.22 2.64
N PHE A 127 -17.18 0.88 3.12
CA PHE A 127 -16.41 0.87 4.36
C PHE A 127 -17.23 0.48 5.60
N ASP A 128 -18.46 0.98 5.72
CA ASP A 128 -19.38 0.64 6.82
C ASP A 128 -19.75 -0.85 6.79
N THR A 129 -20.01 -1.38 5.60
CA THR A 129 -20.31 -2.80 5.40
C THR A 129 -19.11 -3.65 5.82
N LEU A 130 -17.91 -3.31 5.35
CA LEU A 130 -16.68 -4.01 5.72
C LEU A 130 -16.39 -3.91 7.22
N ALA A 131 -16.57 -2.74 7.82
CA ALA A 131 -16.38 -2.54 9.25
C ALA A 131 -17.40 -3.31 10.09
N LYS A 132 -18.65 -3.46 9.61
CA LYS A 132 -19.68 -4.26 10.28
C LYS A 132 -19.41 -5.76 10.19
N GLU A 133 -18.97 -6.23 9.03
CA GLU A 133 -18.74 -7.66 8.78
C GLU A 133 -17.44 -8.17 9.39
N TYR A 134 -16.36 -7.39 9.28
CA TYR A 134 -15.03 -7.81 9.69
C TYR A 134 -14.59 -7.15 11.01
N GLY A 135 -15.11 -5.98 11.38
CA GLY A 135 -14.80 -5.30 12.65
C GLY A 135 -13.67 -4.27 12.54
N THR A 136 -12.66 -4.54 11.70
CA THR A 136 -11.56 -3.62 11.40
C THR A 136 -11.31 -3.57 9.89
N VAL A 137 -11.00 -2.39 9.37
CA VAL A 137 -10.55 -2.20 7.98
C VAL A 137 -9.08 -1.83 7.96
N CYS A 138 -8.27 -2.57 7.21
CA CYS A 138 -6.87 -2.26 6.96
C CYS A 138 -6.74 -1.58 5.60
N ILE A 139 -6.42 -0.29 5.58
CA ILE A 139 -6.12 0.45 4.34
C ILE A 139 -4.61 0.39 4.10
N ALA A 140 -4.22 -0.35 3.06
CA ALA A 140 -2.84 -0.52 2.65
C ALA A 140 -2.58 0.19 1.32
N GLY A 141 -1.50 0.96 1.24
CA GLY A 141 -1.18 1.72 0.03
C GLY A 141 0.32 1.88 -0.18
N TYR A 142 0.70 1.96 -1.46
CA TYR A 142 2.05 2.35 -1.87
C TYR A 142 2.35 3.82 -1.49
N ASP A 143 1.37 4.73 -1.63
CA ASP A 143 1.48 6.12 -1.19
C ASP A 143 0.32 6.50 -0.28
N LEU A 144 0.46 6.18 1.01
CA LEU A 144 -0.57 6.51 2.00
C LEU A 144 -0.89 8.01 2.09
N ARG A 145 0.08 8.90 1.80
CA ARG A 145 -0.15 10.34 1.84
C ARG A 145 -1.08 10.76 0.70
N GLU A 146 -0.84 10.22 -0.49
CA GLU A 146 -1.69 10.47 -1.65
C GLU A 146 -3.06 9.80 -1.49
N THR A 147 -3.10 8.56 -1.02
CA THR A 147 -4.36 7.86 -0.70
C THR A 147 -5.22 8.68 0.27
N ARG A 148 -4.65 9.14 1.39
CA ARG A 148 -5.40 9.97 2.36
C ARG A 148 -5.89 11.27 1.73
N ARG A 149 -5.02 11.98 0.99
CA ARG A 149 -5.41 13.21 0.30
C ARG A 149 -6.54 12.98 -0.70
N ALA A 150 -6.51 11.88 -1.46
CA ALA A 150 -7.54 11.54 -2.43
C ALA A 150 -8.87 11.18 -1.74
N MET A 151 -8.82 10.44 -0.63
CA MET A 151 -10.01 10.14 0.17
C MET A 151 -10.60 11.40 0.81
N GLU A 152 -9.76 12.29 1.34
CA GLU A 152 -10.16 13.59 1.90
C GLU A 152 -10.76 14.52 0.83
N SER A 153 -10.13 14.65 -0.35
CA SER A 153 -10.64 15.48 -1.44
C SER A 153 -11.99 15.00 -1.95
N LEU A 154 -12.19 13.68 -1.95
CA LEU A 154 -13.46 13.07 -2.29
C LEU A 154 -14.44 13.04 -1.12
N SER A 155 -14.09 13.52 0.08
CA SER A 155 -14.92 13.49 1.29
C SER A 155 -15.44 12.09 1.62
N ILE A 156 -14.58 11.08 1.49
CA ILE A 156 -14.88 9.69 1.84
C ILE A 156 -14.59 9.50 3.33
N GLU A 157 -15.61 9.10 4.07
CA GLU A 157 -15.48 8.81 5.50
C GLU A 157 -14.84 7.44 5.70
N THR A 158 -13.94 7.33 6.68
CA THR A 158 -13.33 6.06 7.08
C THR A 158 -13.96 5.56 8.37
N PRO A 159 -14.06 4.24 8.57
CA PRO A 159 -14.67 3.69 9.76
C PRO A 159 -13.82 3.97 11.00
N ALA A 160 -14.44 3.98 12.17
CA ALA A 160 -13.76 4.31 13.44
C ALA A 160 -12.55 3.41 13.74
N ARG A 161 -12.58 2.15 13.26
CA ARG A 161 -11.49 1.18 13.41
C ARG A 161 -10.81 0.96 12.07
N VAL A 162 -9.86 1.83 11.77
CA VAL A 162 -9.02 1.74 10.57
C VAL A 162 -7.55 1.60 10.94
N VAL A 163 -6.87 0.62 10.33
CA VAL A 163 -5.42 0.47 10.39
C VAL A 163 -4.84 0.93 9.06
N TRP A 164 -3.87 1.83 9.10
CA TRP A 164 -3.18 2.29 7.91
C TRP A 164 -1.82 1.61 7.81
N VAL A 165 -1.51 1.06 6.63
CA VAL A 165 -0.27 0.32 6.36
C VAL A 165 0.46 0.94 5.17
N ASP A 166 1.69 1.38 5.42
CA ASP A 166 2.60 1.92 4.40
C ASP A 166 3.39 0.78 3.74
N LEU A 167 2.96 0.37 2.55
CA LEU A 167 3.56 -0.76 1.85
C LEU A 167 5.01 -0.51 1.41
N MET A 168 5.43 0.75 1.27
CA MET A 168 6.83 1.08 0.97
C MET A 168 7.74 0.82 2.16
N LYS A 169 7.27 1.12 3.37
CA LYS A 169 7.99 0.80 4.60
C LYS A 169 8.01 -0.70 4.88
N VAL A 170 6.92 -1.41 4.58
CA VAL A 170 6.88 -2.88 4.65
C VAL A 170 7.89 -3.49 3.68
N LEU A 171 7.91 -3.05 2.42
CA LEU A 171 8.89 -3.49 1.43
C LEU A 171 10.32 -3.22 1.89
N GLU A 172 10.59 -2.02 2.44
CA GLU A 172 11.89 -1.66 3.00
C GLU A 172 12.29 -2.60 4.15
N HIS A 173 11.36 -2.98 5.03
CA HIS A 173 11.62 -3.93 6.12
C HIS A 173 11.99 -5.31 5.58
N GLN A 174 11.15 -5.88 4.72
CA GLN A 174 11.32 -7.24 4.20
C GLN A 174 12.54 -7.37 3.29
N ALA A 175 12.88 -6.31 2.55
CA ALA A 175 14.05 -6.28 1.68
C ALA A 175 15.40 -6.17 2.42
N ARG A 176 15.40 -5.89 3.73
CA ARG A 176 16.62 -5.88 4.58
C ARG A 176 17.11 -7.27 4.97
N GLY A 177 16.33 -8.33 4.71
CA GLY A 177 16.66 -9.72 5.05
C GLY A 177 17.70 -10.39 4.15
N ASP A 178 17.95 -11.68 4.39
CA ASP A 178 19.04 -12.49 3.80
C ASP A 178 18.99 -12.63 2.26
N ALA A 179 17.85 -12.33 1.62
CA ALA A 179 17.67 -12.36 0.17
C ALA A 179 18.13 -11.07 -0.55
N GLY A 180 18.39 -9.98 0.19
CA GLY A 180 19.05 -8.77 -0.33
C GLY A 180 18.36 -8.12 -1.51
N GLY A 181 17.22 -7.46 -1.28
CA GLY A 181 16.58 -6.61 -2.28
C GLY A 181 15.08 -6.81 -2.42
N ILE A 182 14.51 -6.13 -3.41
CA ILE A 182 13.11 -6.25 -3.78
C ILE A 182 12.86 -7.67 -4.32
N PRO A 183 11.79 -8.36 -3.88
CA PRO A 183 11.38 -9.64 -4.45
C PRO A 183 11.26 -9.58 -5.98
N ALA A 184 11.71 -10.64 -6.67
CA ALA A 184 11.82 -10.64 -8.13
C ALA A 184 10.47 -10.43 -8.84
N GLU A 185 9.39 -10.89 -8.20
CA GLU A 185 8.01 -10.75 -8.63
C GLU A 185 7.55 -9.28 -8.70
N LEU A 186 8.20 -8.40 -7.93
CA LEU A 186 7.87 -6.99 -7.83
C LEU A 186 8.69 -6.10 -8.77
N HIS A 187 9.81 -6.57 -9.33
CA HIS A 187 10.70 -5.76 -10.19
C HIS A 187 9.95 -5.05 -11.32
N ARG A 188 9.03 -5.74 -11.98
CA ARG A 188 8.20 -5.17 -13.05
C ARG A 188 7.44 -3.90 -12.64
N TYR A 189 7.11 -3.76 -11.36
CA TYR A 189 6.35 -2.63 -10.83
C TYR A 189 7.23 -1.65 -10.06
N THR A 190 8.28 -2.12 -9.39
CA THR A 190 9.14 -1.30 -8.54
C THR A 190 10.24 -0.59 -9.30
N ASP A 191 10.77 -1.15 -10.39
CA ASP A 191 11.97 -0.61 -11.03
C ASP A 191 11.74 0.82 -11.57
N ASP A 192 10.52 1.10 -12.05
CA ASP A 192 10.12 2.42 -12.58
C ASP A 192 9.44 3.34 -11.53
N ASN A 193 9.07 2.81 -10.36
CA ASN A 193 8.22 3.51 -9.39
C ASN A 193 8.84 3.67 -7.99
N VAL A 194 9.91 2.94 -7.68
CA VAL A 194 10.61 2.98 -6.40
C VAL A 194 12.05 3.45 -6.61
N THR A 195 12.42 4.50 -5.88
CA THR A 195 13.80 4.92 -5.73
C THR A 195 14.39 4.39 -4.44
N VAL A 196 15.63 3.91 -4.49
CA VAL A 196 16.38 3.52 -3.30
C VAL A 196 17.48 4.54 -3.05
N ARG A 197 17.43 5.21 -1.90
CA ARG A 197 18.45 6.19 -1.49
C ARG A 197 18.96 5.83 -0.11
N ASN A 198 20.25 5.49 -0.01
CA ASN A 198 20.88 5.06 1.25
C ASN A 198 20.11 3.90 1.93
N GLY A 199 19.62 2.95 1.14
CA GLY A 199 18.82 1.81 1.63
C GLY A 199 17.40 2.16 2.08
N ARG A 200 16.96 3.42 1.94
CA ARG A 200 15.57 3.82 2.13
C ARG A 200 14.80 3.71 0.83
N TYR A 201 13.61 3.15 0.92
CA TYR A 201 12.74 2.98 -0.22
C TYR A 201 11.78 4.15 -0.22
N ASP A 202 11.76 4.87 -1.33
CA ASP A 202 10.89 6.02 -1.53
C ASP A 202 10.29 5.94 -2.92
N ARG A 203 9.14 6.58 -3.12
CA ARG A 203 8.52 6.66 -4.42
C ARG A 203 9.35 7.50 -5.40
N VAL A 204 9.27 7.18 -6.68
CA VAL A 204 9.78 8.05 -7.74
C VAL A 204 8.97 9.35 -7.73
N PRO A 205 9.60 10.53 -7.71
CA PRO A 205 8.89 11.80 -7.85
C PRO A 205 8.17 11.89 -9.20
N GLY A 206 6.88 12.23 -9.19
CA GLY A 206 6.06 12.36 -10.40
C GLY A 206 4.84 11.45 -10.37
N ARG A 207 4.17 11.30 -11.52
CA ARG A 207 3.11 10.29 -11.64
C ARG A 207 3.74 8.90 -11.72
N PRO A 208 3.15 7.87 -11.08
CA PRO A 208 3.56 6.48 -11.27
C PRO A 208 3.67 6.14 -12.76
N GLN A 209 4.73 5.40 -13.13
CA GLN A 209 4.98 4.97 -14.50
C GLN A 209 4.46 3.54 -14.74
N GLY A 210 4.13 3.25 -16.00
CA GLY A 210 3.57 1.96 -16.43
C GLY A 210 2.04 1.98 -16.58
N TYR A 211 1.47 0.96 -17.22
CA TYR A 211 0.02 0.80 -17.29
C TYR A 211 -0.52 0.60 -15.87
N TYR A 212 -1.29 1.58 -15.36
CA TYR A 212 -1.87 1.64 -14.01
C TYR A 212 -0.90 1.97 -12.85
N GLY A 213 0.33 2.42 -13.11
CA GLY A 213 1.27 2.82 -12.04
C GLY A 213 1.81 1.66 -11.19
N MET A 214 2.08 1.92 -9.90
CA MET A 214 2.50 0.90 -8.93
C MET A 214 1.28 0.38 -8.13
N PRO A 215 0.65 -0.73 -8.55
CA PRO A 215 -0.55 -1.24 -7.90
C PRO A 215 -0.22 -1.81 -6.50
N SER A 216 -0.82 -1.21 -5.48
CA SER A 216 -0.77 -1.60 -4.07
C SER A 216 -1.24 -3.04 -3.88
N VAL A 217 -2.18 -3.52 -4.72
CA VAL A 217 -2.58 -4.93 -4.71
C VAL A 217 -1.43 -5.85 -5.07
N ARG A 218 -0.56 -5.49 -6.03
CA ARG A 218 0.60 -6.32 -6.38
C ARG A 218 1.64 -6.36 -5.26
N LEU A 219 1.85 -5.22 -4.59
CA LEU A 219 2.66 -5.20 -3.37
C LEU A 219 2.06 -6.11 -2.29
N LEU A 220 0.76 -6.01 -2.02
CA LEU A 220 0.08 -6.83 -1.01
C LEU A 220 0.15 -8.34 -1.31
N GLU A 221 0.00 -8.74 -2.57
CA GLU A 221 0.07 -10.14 -3.00
C GLU A 221 1.40 -10.81 -2.63
N VAL A 222 2.48 -10.03 -2.59
CA VAL A 222 3.84 -10.52 -2.26
C VAL A 222 4.19 -10.27 -0.79
N LEU A 223 3.97 -9.05 -0.30
CA LEU A 223 4.39 -8.63 1.04
C LEU A 223 3.49 -9.16 2.15
N GLY A 224 2.19 -9.32 1.89
CA GLY A 224 1.20 -9.76 2.87
C GLY A 224 1.52 -11.12 3.46
N PRO A 225 1.63 -12.18 2.65
CA PRO A 225 1.95 -13.53 3.13
C PRO A 225 3.33 -13.62 3.81
N ALA A 226 4.28 -12.76 3.43
CA ALA A 226 5.62 -12.74 4.00
C ALA A 226 5.70 -11.98 5.34
N ALA A 227 4.76 -11.07 5.63
CA ALA A 227 4.87 -10.12 6.74
C ALA A 227 5.10 -10.80 8.10
N ALA A 228 4.41 -11.91 8.36
CA ALA A 228 4.53 -12.68 9.58
C ALA A 228 5.95 -13.27 9.79
N ALA A 229 6.55 -13.80 8.71
CA ALA A 229 7.88 -14.40 8.75
C ALA A 229 8.96 -13.37 9.10
N HIS A 230 8.76 -12.11 8.70
CA HIS A 230 9.70 -11.00 8.93
C HIS A 230 9.53 -10.29 10.29
N ARG A 231 8.61 -10.72 11.17
CA ARG A 231 8.37 -10.07 12.48
C ARG A 231 9.61 -9.98 13.38
N ALA A 232 10.50 -10.98 13.33
CA ALA A 232 11.66 -11.06 14.20
C ALA A 232 12.89 -10.30 13.66
N ASP A 233 12.86 -9.86 12.39
CA ASP A 233 14.05 -9.37 11.69
C ASP A 233 14.61 -8.09 12.29
N PHE A 234 13.74 -7.19 12.78
CA PHE A 234 14.20 -5.97 13.44
C PHE A 234 14.97 -6.27 14.73
N LYS A 235 14.45 -7.17 15.57
CA LYS A 235 15.12 -7.59 16.81
C LYS A 235 16.48 -8.26 16.53
N LYS A 236 16.57 -9.03 15.43
CA LYS A 236 17.84 -9.61 14.97
C LYS A 236 18.83 -8.50 14.59
N MET A 237 18.39 -7.56 13.75
CA MET A 237 19.19 -6.42 13.27
C MET A 237 19.67 -5.50 14.41
N GLU A 238 18.80 -5.20 15.37
CA GLU A 238 19.14 -4.37 16.53
C GLU A 238 20.26 -5.02 17.37
N LYS A 239 20.13 -6.33 17.65
CA LYS A 239 21.15 -7.09 18.39
C LYS A 239 22.49 -7.12 17.66
N GLU A 240 22.48 -7.33 16.35
CA GLU A 240 23.69 -7.30 15.51
C GLU A 240 24.36 -5.91 15.53
N SER A 241 23.58 -4.85 15.38
CA SER A 241 24.07 -3.47 15.47
C SER A 241 24.69 -3.16 16.84
N ALA A 242 24.04 -3.59 17.93
CA ALA A 242 24.56 -3.44 19.28
C ALA A 242 25.87 -4.21 19.50
N ALA A 243 25.99 -5.42 18.97
CA ALA A 243 27.21 -6.21 19.02
C ALA A 243 28.37 -5.51 18.29
N LEU A 244 28.12 -4.97 17.09
CA LEU A 244 29.12 -4.20 16.33
C LEU A 244 29.57 -2.94 17.06
N LYS A 245 28.66 -2.21 17.74
CA LYS A 245 29.03 -1.05 18.57
C LYS A 245 29.98 -1.44 19.70
N ARG A 246 29.71 -2.57 20.38
CA ARG A 246 30.57 -3.08 21.45
C ARG A 246 31.97 -3.46 20.92
N MET A 247 32.03 -4.13 19.77
CA MET A 247 33.31 -4.49 19.15
C MET A 247 34.12 -3.26 18.74
N ALA A 248 33.48 -2.26 18.11
CA ALA A 248 34.13 -1.01 17.74
C ALA A 248 34.68 -0.25 18.95
N ASN A 249 33.91 -0.18 20.04
CA ASN A 249 34.36 0.45 21.29
C ASN A 249 35.54 -0.31 21.92
N LYS A 250 35.52 -1.66 21.91
CA LYS A 250 36.63 -2.48 22.41
C LYS A 250 37.91 -2.26 21.60
N ALA A 251 37.81 -2.17 20.28
CA ALA A 251 38.96 -1.89 19.42
C ALA A 251 39.54 -0.48 19.65
N ARG A 252 38.70 0.51 19.94
CA ARG A 252 39.13 1.89 20.23
C ARG A 252 39.79 2.04 21.61
N ASN A 253 39.36 1.25 22.58
CA ASN A 253 39.84 1.31 23.97
C ASN A 253 40.91 0.25 24.29
N GLY A 254 41.29 -0.58 23.32
CA GLY A 254 42.17 -1.75 23.48
C GLY A 254 43.57 -1.60 22.88
N SER A 255 44.07 -0.36 22.76
CA SER A 255 45.46 -0.04 22.38
C SER A 255 46.13 0.74 23.51
N SER A 256 46.21 0.13 24.69
CA SER A 256 47.02 0.58 25.82
C SER A 256 47.60 -0.62 26.54
#